data_AF-A0AAJ2NTA0-F1
#
_entry.id   AF-A0AAJ2NTA0-F1
#
_cell.length_a   1.000
_cell.length_b   1.000
_cell.length_c   1.000
_cell.angle_alpha   90.00
_cell.angle_beta   90.00
_cell.angle_gamma   90.00
#
_symmetry.space_group_name_H-M   'P 1'
#
loop_
_entity.id
_entity.type
_entity.pdbx_description
1 polymer ?
#
loop_
_entity_poly.entity_id
_entity_poly.type
_entity_poly.pdbx_seq_one_letter_code
_entity_poly.pdbx_strand_id
1 'polypeptide(L)' 'MIAHAAIARIAEREAERFRGANPHAVAHHASAAGWFQSVPFHWMKDWPSPVPIVAASAKDAMLTSIDG' A
#
# COMPACT_ATOMS: atom_id res chain seq x y z
N MET A 1 -27.66 -4.09 -7.89
CA MET A 1 -26.70 -4.74 -6.96
C MET A 1 -25.40 -5.00 -7.72
N ILE A 2 -24.25 -4.64 -7.18
CA ILE A 2 -22.94 -4.95 -7.82
C ILE A 2 -22.59 -6.40 -7.50
N ALA A 3 -22.14 -7.17 -8.50
CA ALA A 3 -21.77 -8.58 -8.30
C ALA A 3 -20.44 -8.71 -7.53
N HIS A 4 -20.40 -9.58 -6.51
CA HIS A 4 -19.18 -9.82 -5.73
C HIS A 4 -17.97 -10.23 -6.59
N ALA A 5 -18.19 -11.06 -7.61
CA ALA A 5 -17.13 -11.45 -8.55
C ALA A 5 -16.52 -10.25 -9.30
N ALA A 6 -17.34 -9.23 -9.62
CA ALA A 6 -16.85 -8.01 -10.26
C ALA A 6 -16.00 -7.18 -9.30
N ILE A 7 -16.37 -7.11 -8.02
CA ILE A 7 -15.60 -6.43 -6.96
C ILE A 7 -14.24 -7.11 -6.77
N ALA A 8 -14.22 -8.44 -6.62
CA ALA A 8 -12.99 -9.22 -6.45
C ALA A 8 -12.01 -9.03 -7.62
N ARG A 9 -12.52 -9.12 -8.86
CA ARG A 9 -11.71 -8.90 -10.07
C ARG A 9 -11.09 -7.51 -10.14
N ILE A 10 -11.82 -6.48 -9.69
CA ILE A 10 -11.28 -5.11 -9.65
C ILE A 10 -10.22 -5.00 -8.55
N ALA A 11 -10.49 -5.53 -7.35
CA ALA A 11 -9.54 -5.48 -6.23
C ALA A 11 -8.21 -6.15 -6.59
N GLU A 12 -8.24 -7.33 -7.21
CA GLU A 12 -7.03 -8.04 -7.65
C GLU A 12 -6.26 -7.26 -8.72
N ARG A 13 -6.95 -6.74 -9.74
CA ARG A 13 -6.31 -5.92 -10.78
C ARG A 13 -5.63 -4.68 -10.19
N GLU A 14 -6.31 -3.96 -9.29
CA GLU A 14 -5.73 -2.76 -8.68
C GLU A 14 -4.60 -3.09 -7.69
N ALA A 15 -4.65 -4.24 -7.02
CA ALA A 15 -3.53 -4.74 -6.20
C ALA A 15 -2.27 -4.99 -7.05
N GLU A 16 -2.40 -5.64 -8.20
CA GLU A 16 -1.27 -5.83 -9.12
C GLU A 16 -0.73 -4.51 -9.66
N ARG A 17 -1.63 -3.60 -10.06
CA ARG A 17 -1.24 -2.26 -10.50
C ARG A 17 -0.49 -1.49 -9.42
N PHE A 18 -0.94 -1.58 -8.16
CA PHE A 18 -0.27 -0.95 -7.03
C PHE A 18 1.15 -1.49 -6.86
N ARG A 19 1.34 -2.82 -6.87
CA ARG A 19 2.67 -3.43 -6.73
C ARG A 19 3.62 -2.99 -7.85
N GLY A 20 3.12 -2.90 -9.09
CA GLY A 20 3.91 -2.43 -10.23
C GLY A 20 4.28 -0.95 -10.15
N ALA A 21 3.41 -0.11 -9.58
CA ALA A 21 3.64 1.33 -9.46
C ALA A 21 4.43 1.75 -8.21
N ASN A 22 4.52 0.90 -7.18
CA ASN A 22 5.15 1.22 -5.89
C ASN A 22 6.23 0.20 -5.48
N PRO A 23 7.25 -0.06 -6.31
CA PRO A 23 8.28 -1.07 -6.02
C PRO A 23 9.08 -0.78 -4.73
N HIS A 24 9.34 0.48 -4.40
CA HIS A 24 10.08 0.85 -3.20
C HIS A 24 9.25 0.64 -1.93
N ALA A 25 7.95 0.97 -1.93
CA ALA A 25 7.06 0.66 -0.80
C ALA A 25 7.01 -0.85 -0.51
N VAL A 26 6.92 -1.68 -1.55
CA VAL A 26 6.94 -3.15 -1.42
C VAL A 26 8.26 -3.64 -0.83
N ALA A 27 9.39 -3.14 -1.35
CA ALA A 27 10.72 -3.49 -0.84
C ALA A 27 10.91 -3.05 0.61
N HIS A 28 10.47 -1.82 0.95
CA HIS A 28 10.53 -1.29 2.31
C HIS A 28 9.74 -2.18 3.28
N HIS A 29 8.50 -2.53 2.94
CA HIS A 29 7.68 -3.42 3.77
C HIS A 29 8.31 -4.81 3.95
N ALA A 30 8.92 -5.37 2.90
CA ALA A 30 9.62 -6.65 2.98
C ALA A 30 10.87 -6.59 3.89
N SER A 31 11.56 -5.44 3.92
CA SER A 31 12.76 -5.21 4.73
C SER A 31 12.49 -4.83 6.19
N ALA A 32 11.26 -4.45 6.54
CA ALA A 32 10.87 -3.91 7.84
C ALA A 32 10.73 -4.98 8.96
N ALA A 33 11.65 -5.95 9.02
CA ALA A 33 11.62 -7.09 9.93
C ALA A 33 11.72 -6.73 11.43
N GLY A 34 12.14 -5.51 11.76
CA GLY A 34 12.18 -5.01 13.14
C GLY A 34 10.80 -4.72 13.75
N TRP A 35 9.75 -4.73 12.93
CA TRP A 35 8.38 -4.46 13.36
C TRP A 35 7.50 -5.70 13.25
N PHE A 36 6.62 -5.90 14.23
CA PHE A 36 5.58 -6.92 14.13
C PHE A 36 4.66 -6.59 12.93
N GLN A 37 4.58 -7.52 11.97
CA GLN A 37 3.88 -7.33 10.69
C GLN A 37 4.42 -6.19 9.82
N SER A 38 5.72 -5.87 9.94
CA SER A 38 6.42 -4.91 9.09
C SER A 38 5.89 -3.47 9.15
N VAL A 39 5.16 -3.11 10.22
CA VAL A 39 4.65 -1.74 10.47
C VAL A 39 4.77 -1.36 11.95
N PRO A 40 5.07 -0.07 12.28
CA PRO A 40 5.13 0.38 13.68
C PRO A 40 3.78 0.30 14.41
N PHE A 41 2.68 0.47 13.68
CA PHE A 41 1.33 0.44 14.24
C PHE A 41 0.41 -0.41 13.35
N HIS A 42 -0.38 -1.29 13.97
CA HIS A 42 -1.18 -2.28 13.23
C HIS A 42 -2.21 -1.67 12.27
N TRP A 43 -2.83 -0.55 12.65
CA TRP A 43 -3.83 0.17 11.83
C TRP A 43 -3.31 0.65 10.46
N MET A 44 -1.99 0.70 10.26
CA MET A 44 -1.41 0.99 8.95
C MET A 44 -1.72 -0.09 7.91
N LYS A 45 -2.18 -1.27 8.33
CA LYS A 45 -2.61 -2.36 7.44
C LYS A 45 -4.09 -2.33 7.07
N ASP A 46 -4.86 -1.42 7.66
CA ASP A 46 -6.30 -1.29 7.35
C ASP A 46 -6.52 -0.55 6.02
N TRP A 47 -5.46 0.03 5.44
CA TRP A 47 -5.48 0.61 4.11
C TRP A 47 -5.72 -0.49 3.05
N PRO A 48 -6.51 -0.21 2.00
CA PRO A 48 -6.84 -1.20 0.99
C PRO A 48 -5.67 -1.59 0.07
N SER A 49 -4.53 -0.90 0.16
CA SER A 49 -3.33 -1.21 -0.63
C SER A 49 -2.64 -2.50 -0.14
N PRO A 50 -1.97 -3.26 -1.03
CA PRO A 50 -1.24 -4.47 -0.66
C PRO A 50 -0.18 -4.29 0.44
N VAL A 51 0.47 -3.13 0.48
CA VAL A 51 1.37 -2.68 1.55
C VAL A 51 1.10 -1.20 1.85
N PRO A 52 1.48 -0.67 3.02
CA PRO A 52 1.31 0.76 3.32
C PRO A 52 2.12 1.64 2.36
N ILE A 53 1.57 2.79 1.98
CA ILE A 53 2.32 3.85 1.30
C ILE A 53 3.34 4.42 2.28
N VAL A 54 4.57 4.62 1.83
CA VAL A 54 5.64 5.24 2.63
C VAL A 54 5.84 6.67 2.11
N ALA A 55 5.64 7.65 2.98
CA ALA A 55 5.80 9.06 2.64
C ALA A 55 7.29 9.44 2.60
N ALA A 56 7.73 10.08 1.51
CA ALA A 56 9.01 10.74 1.42
C ALA A 56 8.93 12.16 2.01
N SER A 57 7.83 12.87 1.72
CA SER A 57 7.54 14.19 2.28
C SER A 57 6.03 14.45 2.26
N ALA A 58 5.58 15.36 3.12
CA ALA A 58 4.21 15.85 3.10
C ALA A 58 4.19 17.33 3.48
N LYS A 59 3.34 18.10 2.82
CA LYS A 59 3.11 19.52 3.10
C LYS A 59 1.67 19.88 2.76
N ASP A 60 0.98 20.54 3.69
CA ASP A 60 -0.42 20.93 3.55
C ASP A 60 -1.30 19.72 3.17
N ALA A 61 -1.93 19.73 2.00
CA ALA A 61 -2.75 18.64 1.49
C ALA A 61 -2.03 17.72 0.49
N MET A 62 -0.70 17.83 0.38
CA MET A 62 0.12 17.06 -0.57
C MET A 62 1.03 16.07 0.17
N LEU A 63 1.08 14.83 -0.32
CA LEU A 63 1.99 13.79 0.14
C LEU A 63 2.72 13.22 -1.08
N THR A 64 4.05 13.19 -1.02
CA THR A 64 4.91 12.54 -2.02
C THR A 64 5.38 11.22 -1.44
N SER A 65 5.21 10.14 -2.21
CA SER A 65 5.63 8.81 -1.78
C SER A 65 7.13 8.61 -2.03
N ILE A 66 7.73 7.56 -1.45
CA ILE A 66 9.10 7.15 -1.80
C ILE A 66 9.22 6.57 -3.23
N ASP A 67 8.09 6.34 -3.89
CA ASP A 67 7.99 5.90 -5.28
C ASP A 67 7.77 7.08 -6.25
N GLY A 68 7.65 8.32 -5.75
CA GLY A 68 7.34 9.54 -6.51
C GLY A 68 5.87 9.88 -6.51
#